data_AF-A0AAV0XTL8-F1
#
_entry.id   AF-A0AAV0XTL8-F1
#
_cell.length_a   1.000
_cell.length_b   1.000
_cell.length_c   1.000
_cell.angle_alpha   90.00
_cell.angle_beta   90.00
_cell.angle_gamma   90.00
#
_symmetry.space_group_name_H-M   'P 1'
#
loop_
_entity.id
_entity.type
_entity.pdbx_description
1 polymer ?
#
loop_
_entity_poly.entity_id
_entity_poly.type
_entity_poly.pdbx_seq_one_letter_code
_entity_poly.pdbx_strand_id
1 'polypeptide(L)'
;MASSLSSLAENLVTPEHENFRETAKHFVAGDMPLVTRKGVYPYEYTDKWERLEDRRLPSKRNFFSTLTETGIKEEDFEHAKLVWDHFDCNTLGEYSDLYLKIDVLLLADVFENFRDASMRAYNLDADQDLVLTRC
;
A
#
# COMPACT_ATOMS: atom_id res chain seq x y z
N MET A 1 -8.50 15.87 -11.15
CA MET A 1 -9.21 14.68 -10.65
C MET A 1 -8.23 13.91 -9.78
N ALA A 2 -8.44 13.85 -8.47
CA ALA A 2 -7.56 13.08 -7.59
C ALA A 2 -7.93 11.60 -7.71
N SER A 3 -7.04 10.78 -8.25
CA SER A 3 -7.21 9.33 -8.30
C SER A 3 -6.95 8.73 -6.92
N SER A 4 -7.71 7.71 -6.51
CA SER A 4 -7.48 7.02 -5.24
C SER A 4 -6.17 6.22 -5.28
N LEU A 5 -5.59 5.94 -4.10
CA LEU A 5 -4.38 5.13 -3.96
C LEU A 5 -4.52 3.76 -4.66
N SER A 6 -5.71 3.16 -4.65
CA SER A 6 -5.99 1.90 -5.35
C SER A 6 -5.78 2.03 -6.86
N SER A 7 -6.30 3.09 -7.48
CA SER A 7 -6.12 3.32 -8.92
C SER A 7 -4.68 3.69 -9.27
N LEU A 8 -3.95 4.36 -8.37
CA LEU A 8 -2.53 4.66 -8.57
C LEU A 8 -1.68 3.38 -8.49
N ALA A 9 -1.91 2.52 -7.50
CA ALA A 9 -1.24 1.24 -7.35
C ALA A 9 -1.51 0.30 -8.54
N GLU A 10 -2.75 0.22 -9.02
CA GLU A 10 -3.11 -0.58 -10.20
C GLU A 10 -2.37 -0.12 -11.47
N ASN A 11 -2.20 1.20 -11.66
CA ASN A 11 -1.47 1.74 -12.81
C ASN A 11 0.04 1.45 -12.76
N LEU A 12 0.57 1.07 -11.59
CA LEU A 12 1.98 0.75 -11.40
C LEU A 12 2.28 -0.74 -11.59
N VAL A 13 1.26 -1.59 -11.63
CA VAL A 13 1.42 -3.03 -11.84
C VAL A 13 1.94 -3.31 -13.24
N THR A 14 3.25 -3.56 -13.33
CA THR A 14 3.89 -4.17 -14.49
C THR A 14 3.97 -5.69 -14.30
N PRO A 15 4.04 -6.48 -15.38
CA PRO A 15 4.11 -7.95 -15.31
C PRO A 15 5.26 -8.47 -14.42
N GLU A 16 6.30 -7.66 -14.22
CA GLU A 16 7.49 -8.01 -13.42
C GLU A 16 7.58 -7.23 -12.10
N HIS A 17 6.57 -6.43 -11.73
CA HIS A 17 6.58 -5.56 -10.55
C HIS A 17 7.80 -4.63 -10.45
N GLU A 18 8.49 -4.33 -11.54
CA GLU A 18 9.71 -3.49 -11.59
C GLU A 18 9.51 -2.08 -11.01
N ASN A 19 8.27 -1.61 -10.99
CA ASN A 19 7.90 -0.30 -10.46
C ASN A 19 7.71 -0.31 -8.93
N PHE A 20 7.69 -1.48 -8.27
CA PHE A 20 7.56 -1.61 -6.82
C PHE A 20 8.92 -1.78 -6.13
N ARG A 21 9.82 -0.82 -6.36
CA ARG A 21 11.22 -0.88 -5.93
C ARG A 21 11.36 -0.87 -4.42
N GLU A 22 10.58 -0.05 -3.72
CA GLU A 22 10.63 0.05 -2.27
C GLU A 22 9.91 -1.12 -1.62
N THR A 23 8.75 -1.52 -2.13
CA THR A 23 8.02 -2.68 -1.62
C THR A 23 8.86 -3.97 -1.75
N ALA A 24 9.56 -4.17 -2.87
CA ALA A 24 10.43 -5.33 -3.09
C ALA A 24 11.67 -5.40 -2.18
N LYS A 25 12.07 -4.29 -1.53
CA LYS A 25 13.16 -4.31 -0.52
C LYS A 25 12.70 -4.87 0.82
N HIS A 26 11.40 -4.80 1.10
CA HIS A 26 10.82 -5.14 2.40
C HIS A 26 10.04 -6.45 2.41
N PHE A 27 9.69 -6.98 1.23
CA PHE A 27 8.91 -8.20 1.06
C PHE A 27 9.57 -9.12 0.04
N VAL A 28 9.37 -10.43 0.18
CA VAL A 28 9.89 -11.40 -0.81
C VAL A 28 8.96 -11.47 -2.02
N ALA A 29 9.47 -11.96 -3.15
CA ALA A 29 8.69 -12.07 -4.40
C ALA A 29 7.35 -12.81 -4.24
N GLY A 30 7.27 -13.79 -3.34
CA GLY A 30 6.03 -14.53 -3.05
C GLY A 30 4.95 -13.70 -2.36
N ASP A 31 5.33 -12.62 -1.66
CA ASP A 31 4.41 -11.75 -0.92
C ASP A 31 3.88 -10.62 -1.80
N MET A 32 4.56 -10.32 -2.92
CA MET A 32 4.23 -9.21 -3.82
C MET A 32 2.75 -9.18 -4.22
N PRO A 33 2.10 -10.30 -4.60
CA PRO A 33 0.67 -10.28 -4.95
C PRO A 33 -0.24 -9.82 -3.79
N LEU A 34 0.19 -10.01 -2.54
CA LEU A 34 -0.56 -9.60 -1.35
C LEU A 34 -0.33 -8.12 -1.00
N VAL A 35 0.89 -7.62 -1.21
CA VAL A 35 1.30 -6.26 -0.79
C VAL A 35 1.20 -5.22 -1.91
N THR A 36 1.04 -5.62 -3.17
CA THR A 36 0.85 -4.67 -4.29
C THR A 36 -0.59 -4.20 -4.46
N ARG A 37 -1.53 -4.80 -3.73
CA ARG A 37 -2.95 -4.41 -3.69
C ARG A 37 -3.20 -3.56 -2.45
N LYS A 38 -4.03 -2.52 -2.59
CA LYS A 38 -4.48 -1.72 -1.44
C LYS A 38 -5.19 -2.63 -0.42
N GLY A 39 -4.72 -2.61 0.82
CA GLY A 39 -5.33 -3.36 1.91
C GLY A 39 -6.68 -2.77 2.35
N VAL A 40 -7.37 -3.48 3.24
CA VAL A 40 -8.53 -2.96 3.97
C VAL A 40 -8.32 -3.02 5.47
N TYR A 41 -8.79 -1.98 6.16
CA TYR A 41 -8.62 -1.84 7.60
C TYR A 41 -9.93 -1.38 8.28
N PRO A 42 -10.32 -1.98 9.43
CA PRO A 42 -11.57 -1.64 10.11
C PRO A 42 -11.37 -0.44 11.05
N TYR A 43 -11.37 0.77 10.48
CA TYR A 43 -11.12 2.01 11.23
C TYR A 43 -12.12 2.25 12.35
N GLU A 44 -13.40 2.05 12.10
CA GLU A 44 -14.46 2.29 13.10
C GLU A 44 -14.46 1.26 14.23
N TYR A 45 -13.99 0.05 13.95
CA TYR A 45 -13.83 -0.96 14.98
C TYR A 45 -12.67 -0.67 15.92
N THR A 46 -11.63 0.00 15.42
CA THR A 46 -10.41 0.32 16.17
C THR A 46 -10.58 1.65 16.92
N ASP A 47 -11.63 1.75 17.73
CA ASP A 47 -12.00 2.96 18.46
C ASP A 47 -11.18 3.16 19.75
N LYS A 48 -10.49 2.11 20.21
CA LYS A 48 -9.72 2.08 21.46
C LYS A 48 -8.45 1.26 21.32
N TRP A 49 -7.47 1.56 22.16
CA TRP A 49 -6.21 0.82 22.19
C TRP A 49 -6.38 -0.66 22.48
N GLU A 50 -7.35 -1.03 23.33
CA GLU A 50 -7.60 -2.44 23.68
C GLU A 50 -8.00 -3.29 22.47
N ARG A 51 -8.54 -2.66 21.40
CA ARG A 51 -8.90 -3.36 20.16
C ARG A 51 -7.68 -3.84 19.40
N LEU A 52 -6.53 -3.19 19.55
CA LEU A 52 -5.29 -3.62 18.91
C LEU A 52 -4.80 -4.95 19.49
N GLU A 53 -5.15 -5.27 20.73
CA GLU A 53 -4.83 -6.54 21.38
C GLU A 53 -5.77 -7.68 20.95
N ASP A 54 -6.82 -7.41 20.15
CA ASP A 54 -7.75 -8.44 19.70
C ASP A 54 -7.03 -9.46 18.82
N ARG A 55 -7.06 -10.73 19.23
CA ARG A 55 -6.32 -11.83 18.59
C ARG A 55 -7.05 -12.46 17.40
N ARG A 56 -7.96 -11.71 16.79
CA ARG A 56 -8.78 -12.17 15.67
C ARG A 56 -9.11 -11.01 14.75
N LEU A 57 -9.16 -11.29 13.45
CA LEU A 57 -9.66 -10.33 12.49
C LEU A 57 -11.15 -10.03 12.80
N PRO A 58 -11.56 -8.75 12.85
CA PRO A 58 -12.96 -8.38 13.07
C PRO A 58 -13.87 -8.95 11.99
N SER A 59 -15.16 -9.13 12.34
CA SER A 59 -16.14 -9.60 11.34
C SER A 59 -16.30 -8.58 10.20
N LYS A 60 -16.67 -9.04 9.01
CA LYS A 60 -16.91 -8.18 7.83
C LYS A 60 -17.82 -6.97 8.12
N ARG A 61 -18.79 -7.11 9.02
CA ARG A 61 -19.71 -6.01 9.42
C ARG A 61 -18.97 -4.85 10.08
N ASN A 62 -17.85 -5.10 10.74
CA ASN A 62 -17.04 -4.10 11.42
C ASN A 62 -16.08 -3.36 10.47
N PHE A 63 -16.03 -3.76 9.19
CA PHE A 63 -15.35 -3.03 8.13
C PHE A 63 -16.31 -2.07 7.39
N PHE A 64 -17.54 -1.91 7.87
CA PHE A 64 -18.45 -0.92 7.32
C PHE A 64 -17.89 0.48 7.55
N SER A 65 -17.88 1.30 6.50
CA SER A 65 -17.44 2.69 6.56
C SER A 65 -18.68 3.58 6.54
N THR A 66 -19.02 4.17 7.69
CA THR A 66 -20.05 5.17 7.89
C THR A 66 -19.78 6.42 7.04
N LEU A 67 -18.51 6.74 6.73
CA LEU A 67 -18.16 7.85 5.85
C LEU A 67 -18.62 7.63 4.39
N THR A 68 -18.60 6.38 3.92
CA THR A 68 -19.00 6.02 2.56
C THR A 68 -20.36 5.33 2.49
N GLU A 69 -21.00 5.10 3.65
CA GLU A 69 -22.20 4.27 3.86
C GLU A 69 -22.16 2.92 3.12
N THR A 70 -20.95 2.40 2.90
CA THR A 70 -20.72 1.18 2.13
C THR A 70 -19.94 0.17 2.95
N GLY A 71 -20.39 -1.08 2.87
CA GLY A 71 -19.61 -2.21 3.36
C GLY A 71 -18.48 -2.54 2.39
N ILE A 72 -17.48 -3.26 2.88
CA ILE A 72 -16.43 -3.81 2.02
C ILE A 72 -16.98 -4.94 1.14
N LYS A 73 -16.38 -5.12 -0.03
CA LYS A 73 -16.70 -6.24 -0.91
C LYS A 73 -16.22 -7.55 -0.28
N GLU A 74 -16.80 -8.67 -0.69
CA GLU A 74 -16.35 -9.98 -0.22
C GLU A 74 -14.90 -10.26 -0.62
N GLU A 75 -14.52 -9.91 -1.86
CA GLU A 75 -13.16 -10.07 -2.38
C GLU A 75 -12.10 -9.32 -1.57
N ASP A 76 -12.43 -8.15 -1.01
CA ASP A 76 -11.52 -7.37 -0.18
C ASP A 76 -11.42 -7.96 1.24
N PHE A 77 -12.53 -8.50 1.76
CA PHE A 77 -12.53 -9.17 3.07
C PHE A 77 -11.74 -10.49 3.04
N GLU A 78 -11.90 -11.28 1.98
CA GLU A 78 -11.12 -12.50 1.78
C GLU A 78 -9.63 -12.18 1.59
N HIS A 79 -9.30 -11.09 0.90
CA HIS A 79 -7.91 -10.60 0.82
C HIS A 79 -7.34 -10.27 2.21
N ALA A 80 -8.11 -9.57 3.05
CA ALA A 80 -7.67 -9.24 4.42
C ALA A 80 -7.41 -10.49 5.26
N LYS A 81 -8.25 -11.53 5.14
CA LYS A 81 -8.01 -12.82 5.80
C LYS A 81 -6.75 -13.49 5.29
N LEU A 82 -6.57 -13.53 3.97
CA LEU A 82 -5.38 -14.14 3.36
C LEU A 82 -4.10 -13.44 3.85
N VAL A 83 -4.09 -12.10 3.92
CA VAL A 83 -2.97 -11.32 4.46
C VAL A 83 -2.76 -11.63 5.94
N TRP A 84 -3.83 -11.63 6.75
CA TRP A 84 -3.76 -11.95 8.17
C TRP A 84 -3.13 -13.32 8.42
N ASP A 85 -3.58 -14.35 7.68
CA ASP A 85 -3.10 -15.72 7.83
C ASP A 85 -1.68 -15.91 7.25
N HIS A 86 -1.37 -15.27 6.12
CA HIS A 86 -0.06 -15.40 5.44
C HIS A 86 1.08 -14.77 6.24
N PHE A 87 0.83 -13.63 6.88
CA PHE A 87 1.81 -12.94 7.72
C PHE A 87 1.77 -13.37 9.19
N ASP A 88 0.98 -14.38 9.52
CA ASP A 88 0.81 -14.92 10.88
C ASP A 88 0.49 -13.82 11.91
N CYS A 89 -0.41 -12.90 11.56
CA CYS A 89 -0.82 -11.82 12.44
C CYS A 89 -1.54 -12.39 13.67
N ASN A 90 -1.01 -12.13 14.86
CA ASN A 90 -1.55 -12.63 16.12
C ASN A 90 -2.46 -11.60 16.80
N THR A 91 -2.32 -10.33 16.47
CA THR A 91 -3.09 -9.22 17.05
C THR A 91 -3.53 -8.23 15.97
N LEU A 92 -4.62 -7.50 16.23
CA LEU A 92 -5.08 -6.45 15.32
C LEU A 92 -4.05 -5.31 15.19
N GLY A 93 -3.24 -5.08 16.22
CA GLY A 93 -2.10 -4.17 16.20
C GLY A 93 -1.04 -4.57 15.17
N GLU A 94 -0.62 -5.83 15.17
CA GLU A 94 0.33 -6.35 14.17
C GLU A 94 -0.22 -6.20 12.74
N TYR A 95 -1.50 -6.50 12.55
CA TYR A 95 -2.16 -6.30 11.25
C TYR A 95 -2.24 -4.81 10.88
N SER A 96 -2.45 -3.92 11.85
CA SER A 96 -2.45 -2.46 11.63
C SER A 96 -1.07 -1.95 11.20
N ASP A 97 -0.02 -2.38 11.89
CA ASP A 97 1.36 -2.03 11.55
C ASP A 97 1.74 -2.54 10.14
N LEU A 98 1.34 -3.77 9.81
CA LEU A 98 1.53 -4.34 8.48
C LEU A 98 0.78 -3.53 7.41
N TYR A 99 -0.50 -3.22 7.66
CA TYR A 99 -1.33 -2.43 6.76
C TYR A 99 -0.70 -1.04 6.49
N LEU A 100 -0.27 -0.34 7.55
CA LEU A 100 0.36 0.97 7.44
C LEU A 100 1.70 0.89 6.70
N LYS A 101 2.50 -0.14 6.98
CA LYS A 101 3.77 -0.37 6.28
C LYS A 101 3.54 -0.56 4.78
N ILE A 102 2.56 -1.37 4.39
CA ILE A 102 2.21 -1.59 2.98
C ILE A 102 1.74 -0.27 2.34
N ASP A 103 0.83 0.47 2.97
CA ASP A 103 0.33 1.74 2.43
C ASP A 103 1.46 2.77 2.21
N VAL A 104 2.42 2.87 3.15
CA VAL A 104 3.57 3.77 3.03
C VAL A 104 4.51 3.34 1.91
N LEU A 105 4.78 2.05 1.75
CA LEU A 105 5.64 1.52 0.70
C LEU A 105 5.02 1.69 -0.69
N LEU A 106 3.73 1.39 -0.82
CA LEU A 106 2.98 1.65 -2.05
C LEU A 106 2.99 3.13 -2.41
N LEU A 107 2.82 4.02 -1.44
CA LEU A 107 2.89 5.45 -1.68
C LEU A 107 4.30 5.88 -2.10
N ALA A 108 5.35 5.34 -1.49
CA ALA A 108 6.74 5.59 -1.88
C ALA A 108 6.99 5.16 -3.33
N ASP A 109 6.56 3.96 -3.71
CA ASP A 109 6.66 3.46 -5.08
C ASP A 109 5.90 4.37 -6.07
N VAL A 110 4.68 4.81 -5.75
CA VAL A 110 3.92 5.78 -6.57
C VAL A 110 4.71 7.08 -6.76
N PHE A 111 5.32 7.61 -5.69
CA PHE A 111 6.07 8.85 -5.72
C PHE A 111 7.36 8.74 -6.53
N GLU A 112 8.10 7.62 -6.41
CA GLU A 112 9.32 7.39 -7.19
C GLU A 112 9.01 7.27 -8.68
N ASN A 113 7.97 6.52 -9.05
CA ASN A 113 7.55 6.40 -10.44
C ASN A 113 7.06 7.74 -11.01
N PHE A 114 6.35 8.53 -10.21
CA PHE A 114 5.96 9.88 -10.59
C PHE A 114 7.17 10.78 -10.80
N ARG A 115 8.20 10.69 -9.95
CA ARG A 115 9.47 11.40 -10.11
C ARG A 115 10.15 10.97 -11.42
N ASP A 116 10.31 9.68 -11.67
CA ASP A 116 10.95 9.16 -12.89
C ASP A 116 10.17 9.57 -14.16
N ALA A 117 8.84 9.57 -14.11
CA ALA A 117 8.01 10.08 -15.20
C ALA A 117 8.19 11.60 -15.40
N SER A 118 8.23 12.38 -14.33
CA SER A 118 8.42 13.83 -14.38
C SER A 118 9.80 14.22 -14.92
N MET A 119 10.85 13.51 -14.48
CA MET A 119 12.22 13.70 -14.96
C MET A 119 12.30 13.45 -16.47
N ARG A 120 11.68 12.37 -16.96
CA ARG A 120 11.64 12.03 -18.40
C ARG A 120 10.81 13.01 -19.23
N ALA A 121 9.67 13.47 -18.71
CA ALA A 121 8.74 14.33 -19.45
C ALA A 121 9.23 15.78 -19.56
N TYR A 122 9.90 16.29 -18.52
CA TYR A 122 10.31 17.69 -18.44
C TYR A 122 11.80 17.92 -18.66
N ASN A 123 12.59 16.86 -18.89
CA ASN A 123 14.04 16.93 -19.05
C ASN A 123 14.71 17.71 -17.89
N LEU A 124 14.09 17.67 -16.70
CA LEU A 124 14.57 18.33 -15.48
C LEU A 124 15.65 17.45 -14.86
N ASP A 125 16.74 17.20 -15.56
CA ASP A 125 17.97 16.79 -14.91
C ASP A 125 18.40 17.95 -13.99
N ALA A 126 18.19 17.79 -12.68
CA ALA A 126 18.80 18.67 -11.68
C ALA A 126 20.34 18.50 -11.63
N ASP A 127 20.92 17.71 -12.53
CA ASP A 127 22.34 17.34 -12.55
C ASP A 127 23.05 17.63 -13.90
N GLN A 128 22.45 18.43 -14.78
CA GLN A 128 23.08 18.82 -16.07
C GLN A 128 23.83 20.16 -16.05
N ASP A 129 24.07 20.78 -14.89
CA ASP A 129 24.73 22.10 -14.82
C ASP A 129 26.18 22.09 -14.28
N LEU A 130 26.82 20.93 -14.10
CA LEU A 130 28.18 20.87 -13.53
C LEU A 130 29.29 20.26 -14.41
N VAL A 131 29.02 19.89 -15.67
CA VAL A 131 30.06 19.30 -16.54
C VAL A 131 30.57 20.23 -17.65
N LEU A 132 29.98 21.42 -17.84
CA LEU A 132 30.38 22.34 -18.92
C LEU A 132 31.35 23.48 -18.53
N THR A 133 31.92 23.48 -17.32
CA THR A 133 32.95 24.48 -16.90
C THR A 133 34.34 23.91 -16.68
N ARG A 134 34.73 22.90 -17.47
CA ARG A 134 36.13 22.50 -17.65
C ARG A 134 36.46 22.35 -19.14
N CYS A 135 36.57 23.49 -19.80
CA CYS A 135 37.45 23.69 -20.95
C CYS A 135 38.31 24.92 -20.67
#